data_AF-A0A2V8ID22-F1
#
_entry.id   AF-A0A2V8ID22-F1
#
_cell.length_a   1.000
_cell.length_b   1.000
_cell.length_c   1.000
_cell.angle_alpha   90.00
_cell.angle_beta   90.00
_cell.angle_gamma   90.00
#
_symmetry.space_group_name_H-M   'P 1'
#
loop_
_entity.id
_entity.type
_entity.pdbx_description
1 polymer ?
#
loop_
_entity_poly.entity_id
_entity_poly.type
_entity_poly.pdbx_seq_one_letter_code
_entity_poly.pdbx_strand_id
1 'polypeptide(L)' 'MTGYPVLTTTAFLPIIGAALILLFGSDRVARWIALGTTLGTFAASMPLYAGFNKASNALQFVESA' A
#
# COMPACT_ATOMS: atom_id res chain seq x y z
N MET A 1 -1.83 -9.64 19.39
CA MET A 1 -0.94 -9.97 18.26
C MET A 1 -1.11 -8.86 17.25
N THR A 2 -0.28 -7.82 17.28
CA THR A 2 -0.36 -6.72 16.30
C THR A 2 0.19 -7.24 14.97
N GLY A 3 -0.70 -7.85 14.18
CA GLY A 3 -0.39 -8.24 12.81
C GLY A 3 -0.01 -7.01 11.99
N TYR A 4 0.79 -7.23 10.95
CA TYR A 4 1.13 -6.18 9.99
C TYR A 4 -0.15 -5.50 9.45
N PRO A 5 -0.29 -4.17 9.56
CA PRO A 5 -1.50 -3.45 9.13
C PRO A 5 -1.49 -3.28 7.61
N VAL A 6 -1.90 -4.34 6.92
CA VAL A 6 -1.89 -4.47 5.46
C VAL A 6 -2.83 -3.48 4.76
N LEU A 7 -4.02 -3.19 5.30
CA LEU A 7 -4.95 -2.21 4.72
C LEU A 7 -4.40 -0.81 4.86
N THR A 8 -3.97 -0.42 6.07
CA THR A 8 -3.35 0.89 6.29
C THR A 8 -2.13 1.06 5.38
N THR A 9 -1.24 0.07 5.32
CA THR A 9 -0.04 0.18 4.48
C THR A 9 -0.40 0.32 3.00
N THR A 10 -1.30 -0.50 2.49
CA THR A 10 -1.69 -0.46 1.07
C THR A 10 -2.44 0.83 0.71
N ALA A 11 -3.23 1.39 1.63
CA ALA A 11 -3.99 2.62 1.40
C ALA A 11 -3.12 3.89 1.45
N PHE A 12 -2.16 3.97 2.38
CA PHE A 12 -1.38 5.18 2.63
C PHE A 12 -0.02 5.22 1.89
N LEU A 13 0.56 4.08 1.53
CA LEU A 13 1.85 4.05 0.82
C LEU A 13 1.84 4.84 -0.51
N PRO A 14 0.78 4.76 -1.35
CA PRO A 14 0.67 5.60 -2.56
C PRO A 14 0.64 7.10 -2.25
N ILE A 15 -0.02 7.49 -1.16
CA ILE A 15 -0.13 8.89 -0.73
C ILE A 15 1.24 9.41 -0.31
N ILE A 16 2.00 8.60 0.43
CA ILE A 16 3.39 8.92 0.79
C ILE A 16 4.23 9.10 -0.47
N GLY A 17 4.12 8.20 -1.45
CA GLY A 17 4.82 8.34 -2.73
C GLY A 17 4.44 9.60 -3.49
N ALA A 18 3.16 9.96 -3.53
CA ALA A 18 2.68 11.20 -4.14
C ALA A 18 3.24 12.44 -3.42
N ALA A 19 3.28 12.44 -2.09
CA ALA A 19 3.88 13.51 -1.29
C ALA A 19 5.40 13.64 -1.57
N LEU A 20 6.12 12.52 -1.71
CA LEU A 20 7.54 12.54 -2.08
C LEU A 20 7.77 13.11 -3.48
N ILE A 21 6.92 12.79 -4.45
CA ILE A 21 6.97 13.39 -5.79
C ILE A 21 6.73 14.90 -5.69
N LEU A 22 5.75 15.34 -4.90
CA LEU A 22 5.45 16.77 -4.73
C LEU A 22 6.62 17.55 -4.10
N LEU A 23 7.36 16.93 -3.17
CA LEU A 23 8.47 17.59 -2.47
C LEU A 23 9.80 17.55 -3.24
N PHE A 24 10.05 16.51 -4.05
CA PHE A 24 11.38 16.24 -4.64
C PHE A 24 11.36 16.03 -6.17
N GLY A 25 10.23 16.24 -6.83
CA GLY A 25 9.95 15.78 -8.19
C GLY A 25 10.58 16.60 -9.31
N SER A 26 11.89 16.48 -9.51
CA SER A 26 12.40 16.60 -10.89
C SER A 26 11.88 15.43 -11.73
N ASP A 27 11.66 15.60 -13.04
CA ASP A 27 11.06 14.57 -13.90
C ASP A 27 11.68 13.17 -13.73
N ARG A 28 13.01 13.10 -13.65
CA ARG A 28 13.73 11.85 -13.45
C ARG A 28 13.46 11.24 -12.08
N VAL A 29 13.49 12.05 -11.01
CA VAL A 29 13.28 11.58 -9.64
C VAL A 29 11.83 11.16 -9.44
N ALA A 30 10.87 11.95 -9.94
CA ALA A 30 9.45 11.64 -9.88
C ALA A 30 9.12 10.29 -10.52
N ARG A 31 9.71 9.99 -11.69
CA ARG A 31 9.54 8.70 -12.37
C ARG A 31 9.98 7.52 -11.51
N TRP A 32 11.14 7.62 -10.87
CA TRP A 32 11.66 6.53 -10.03
C TRP A 32 10.87 6.39 -8.72
N ILE A 33 10.46 7.49 -8.10
CA ILE A 33 9.58 7.47 -6.92
C ILE A 33 8.24 6.82 -7.27
N ALA A 34 7.62 7.21 -8.38
CA ALA A 34 6.35 6.65 -8.83
C ALA A 34 6.46 5.13 -9.07
N LEU A 35 7.53 4.69 -9.75
CA LEU A 35 7.78 3.27 -10.00
C LEU A 35 7.98 2.48 -8.70
N GLY A 36 8.86 2.97 -7.82
CA GLY A 36 9.15 2.33 -6.54
C GLY A 36 7.91 2.25 -5.64
N THR A 37 7.14 3.34 -5.56
CA THR A 37 5.88 3.40 -4.81
C THR A 37 4.86 2.39 -5.35
N THR A 38 4.73 2.30 -6.67
CA THR A 38 3.78 1.38 -7.31
C THR A 38 4.17 -0.07 -7.05
N LEU A 39 5.44 -0.43 -7.23
CA LEU A 39 5.93 -1.79 -6.95
C LEU A 39 5.82 -2.14 -5.47
N GLY A 40 6.14 -1.21 -4.58
CA GLY A 40 5.98 -1.39 -3.12
C GLY A 40 4.52 -1.59 -2.72
N THR A 41 3.60 -0.80 -3.27
CA THR A 41 2.16 -0.93 -3.02
C THR A 41 1.64 -2.26 -3.55
N PHE A 42 2.07 -2.66 -4.75
CA PHE A 42 1.71 -3.96 -5.32
C PHE A 42 2.17 -5.12 -4.43
N ALA A 43 3.43 -5.11 -3.97
CA ALA A 43 3.95 -6.11 -3.06
C ALA A 43 3.17 -6.12 -1.72
N ALA A 44 2.90 -4.95 -1.14
CA ALA A 44 2.12 -4.82 0.09
C ALA A 44 0.67 -5.31 -0.07
N SER A 45 0.11 -5.27 -1.28
CA SER A 45 -1.22 -5.78 -1.58
C SER A 45 -1.31 -7.31 -1.75
N MET A 46 -0.18 -8.01 -1.95
CA MET A 46 -0.18 -9.47 -2.17
C MET A 46 -0.86 -10.27 -1.05
N PRO A 47 -0.63 -9.98 0.25
CA PRO A 47 -1.31 -10.69 1.34
C PRO A 47 -2.83 -10.50 1.33
N LEU A 48 -3.33 -9.37 0.82
CA LEU A 48 -4.78 -9.16 0.67
C LEU A 48 -5.36 -10.17 -0.31
N TYR A 49 -4.70 -10.39 -1.44
CA TYR A 49 -5.16 -11.36 -2.43
C TYR A 49 -5.03 -12.81 -1.93
N ALA A 50 -3.87 -13.17 -1.37
CA ALA A 50 -3.60 -14.54 -0.95
C ALA A 50 -4.35 -14.96 0.33
N GLY A 51 -4.61 -14.00 1.23
CA GLY A 51 -5.25 -14.24 2.53
C GLY A 51 -6.77 -14.06 2.54
N PHE A 52 -7.39 -13.63 1.43
CA PHE A 52 -8.82 -13.36 1.39
C PHE A 52 -9.66 -14.64 1.39
N ASN A 53 -10.55 -14.76 2.38
CA ASN A 53 -11.52 -15.83 2.47
C ASN A 53 -12.78 -15.52 1.64
N LYS A 54 -12.94 -16.18 0.50
CA LYS A 54 -14.09 -15.99 -0.39
C LYS A 54 -15.43 -16.53 0.16
N ALA A 55 -15.41 -17.36 1.19
CA ALA A 55 -16.60 -17.95 1.80
C ALA A 55 -17.18 -17.09 2.95
N SER A 56 -16.53 -15.99 3.29
CA SER A 56 -16.97 -15.09 4.37
C SER A 56 -17.57 -13.81 3.82
N ASN A 57 -18.70 -13.40 4.40
CA ASN A 57 -19.38 -12.14 4.09
C ASN A 57 -18.95 -10.99 5.03
N ALA A 58 -18.08 -11.29 6.00
CA ALA A 58 -17.60 -10.29 6.95
C ALA A 58 -16.51 -9.41 6.33
N LEU A 59 -16.33 -8.20 6.86
CA LEU A 59 -15.16 -7.38 6.56
C LEU A 59 -13.90 -8.10 7.04
N GLN A 60 -12.93 -8.24 6.14
CA GLN A 60 -11.66 -8.90 6.41
C GLN A 60 -10.55 -7.87 6.50
N PHE A 61 -9.44 -8.25 7.16
CA PHE A 61 -8.29 -7.38 7.41
C PHE A 61 -8.63 -6.12 8.23
N VAL A 62 -9.69 -6.17 9.05
CA VAL A 62 -10.07 -5.05 9.92
C VAL A 62 -8.94 -4.77 10.90
N GLU A 63 -8.45 -3.53 10.86
CA GLU A 63 -7.37 -3.03 11.71
C GLU A 63 -7.97 -2.16 12.81
N SER A 64 -7.42 -2.26 14.03
CA SER A 64 -7.76 -1.39 15.15
C SER A 64 -6.71 -0.30 15.30
N ALA A 65 -7.14 0.91 15.62
CA ALA A 65 -6.28 2.06 15.90
C ALA A 65 -5.61 1.98 17.27
#